data_AF-A0A660VTD9-F1
#
_entry.id   AF-A0A660VTD9-F1
#
_cell.length_a   1.000
_cell.length_b   1.000
_cell.length_c   1.000
_cell.angle_alpha   90.00
_cell.angle_beta   90.00
_cell.angle_gamma   90.00
#
_symmetry.space_group_name_H-M   'P 1'
#
loop_
_entity.id
_entity.type
_entity.pdbx_description
1 polymer ?
#
loop_
_entity_poly.entity_id
_entity_poly.type
_entity_poly.pdbx_seq_one_letter_code
_entity_poly.pdbx_strand_id
1 'polypeptide(L)'
;MVRVEDDMLDKIDFLVEHELFRSRSEAAAFLISKGLEATEDIVEEVMKKAEQIEKLRKEIRDILGVKEEEAAAGPDESADEKDEAEEKSE
;
A
#
# COMPACT_ATOMS: atom_id res chain seq x y z
N MET A 1 6.71 -3.29 -7.84
CA MET A 1 7.17 -4.61 -7.36
C MET A 1 7.41 -4.52 -5.86
N VAL A 2 6.80 -5.41 -5.06
CA VAL A 2 6.95 -5.41 -3.58
C VAL A 2 8.31 -6.02 -3.23
N ARG A 3 9.09 -5.37 -2.35
CA ARG A 3 10.35 -5.94 -1.85
C ARG A 3 10.04 -6.99 -0.79
N VAL A 4 10.63 -8.17 -0.97
CA VAL A 4 10.49 -9.31 -0.07
C VAL A 4 11.89 -9.87 0.17
N GLU A 5 12.15 -10.39 1.37
CA GLU A 5 13.42 -11.07 1.67
C GLU A 5 13.55 -12.37 0.86
N ASP A 6 14.79 -12.75 0.52
CA ASP A 6 15.08 -13.90 -0.35
C ASP A 6 14.48 -15.21 0.20
N ASP A 7 14.58 -15.46 1.50
CA ASP A 7 14.01 -16.67 2.15
C ASP A 7 12.47 -16.73 2.05
N MET A 8 11.78 -15.59 2.11
CA MET A 8 10.34 -15.55 1.90
C MET A 8 9.99 -15.78 0.44
N LEU A 9 10.80 -15.23 -0.49
CA LEU A 9 10.59 -15.43 -1.92
C LEU A 9 10.75 -16.89 -2.30
N ASP A 10 11.78 -17.58 -1.79
CA ASP A 10 12.00 -19.01 -2.00
C ASP A 10 10.81 -19.85 -1.52
N LYS A 11 10.23 -19.51 -0.37
CA LYS A 11 9.03 -20.19 0.15
C LYS A 11 7.81 -19.94 -0.73
N ILE A 12 7.61 -18.70 -1.20
CA ILE A 12 6.50 -18.38 -2.11
C ILE A 12 6.65 -19.15 -3.42
N ASP A 13 7.87 -19.21 -3.94
CA ASP A 13 8.19 -19.93 -5.18
C ASP A 13 7.91 -21.42 -5.04
N PHE A 14 8.35 -22.03 -3.94
CA PHE A 14 8.04 -23.42 -3.61
C PHE A 14 6.54 -23.72 -3.61
N LEU A 15 5.72 -22.82 -3.04
CA LEU A 15 4.27 -23.00 -3.01
C LEU A 15 3.64 -22.94 -4.42
N VAL A 16 4.19 -22.11 -5.30
CA VAL A 16 3.74 -22.01 -6.69
C VAL A 16 4.21 -23.20 -7.52
N GLU A 17 5.46 -23.63 -7.34
CA GLU A 17 6.04 -24.79 -8.03
C GLU A 17 5.29 -26.09 -7.74
N HIS A 18 4.70 -26.21 -6.55
CA HIS A 18 3.88 -27.34 -6.15
C HIS A 18 2.37 -27.13 -6.38
N GLU A 19 2.00 -26.16 -7.24
CA GLU A 19 0.63 -25.88 -7.67
C GLU A 19 -0.36 -25.56 -6.51
N LEU A 20 0.14 -25.14 -5.34
CA LEU A 20 -0.70 -24.70 -4.23
C LEU A 20 -1.30 -23.31 -4.48
N PHE A 21 -0.60 -22.50 -5.28
CA PHE A 21 -1.08 -21.21 -5.79
C PHE A 21 -0.77 -21.09 -7.28
N ARG A 22 -1.58 -20.35 -8.03
CA ARG A 22 -1.42 -20.17 -9.49
C ARG A 22 -0.33 -19.14 -9.82
N SER A 23 -0.02 -18.26 -8.88
CA SER A 23 1.00 -17.22 -9.06
C SER A 23 1.59 -16.76 -7.73
N ARG A 24 2.78 -16.16 -7.79
CA ARG A 24 3.43 -15.54 -6.62
C ARG A 24 2.57 -14.43 -6.01
N SER A 25 1.89 -13.65 -6.86
CA SER A 25 1.01 -12.57 -6.40
C SER A 25 -0.21 -13.10 -5.65
N GLU A 26 -0.78 -14.23 -6.08
CA GLU A 26 -1.89 -14.89 -5.37
C GLU A 26 -1.44 -15.43 -4.01
N ALA A 27 -0.29 -16.13 -3.98
CA ALA A 27 0.31 -16.61 -2.72
C ALA A 27 0.59 -15.45 -1.75
N ALA A 28 1.20 -14.36 -2.24
CA ALA A 28 1.48 -13.18 -1.44
C ALA A 28 0.21 -12.53 -0.90
N ALA A 29 -0.83 -12.34 -1.73
CA ALA A 29 -2.10 -11.77 -1.30
C ALA A 29 -2.77 -12.63 -0.22
N PHE A 30 -2.76 -13.96 -0.39
CA PHE A 30 -3.29 -14.89 0.60
C PHE A 30 -2.52 -14.81 1.93
N LEU A 31 -1.19 -14.85 1.88
CA LEU A 31 -0.34 -14.81 3.08
C LEU A 31 -0.46 -13.47 3.81
N ILE A 32 -0.54 -12.35 3.09
CA ILE A 32 -0.78 -11.01 3.68
C ILE A 32 -2.15 -10.98 4.36
N SER A 33 -3.20 -11.50 3.73
CA SER A 33 -4.53 -11.59 4.35
C SER A 33 -4.48 -12.39 5.66
N LYS A 34 -3.78 -13.53 5.68
CA LYS A 34 -3.62 -14.34 6.90
C LYS A 34 -2.76 -13.66 7.95
N GLY A 35 -1.74 -12.90 7.56
CA GLY A 35 -0.96 -12.07 8.46
C GLY A 35 -1.84 -11.00 9.13
N LEU A 36 -2.66 -10.29 8.34
CA LEU A 36 -3.57 -9.27 8.86
C LEU A 36 -4.62 -9.85 9.82
N GLU A 37 -5.24 -10.99 9.46
CA GLU A 37 -6.16 -11.71 10.35
C GLU A 37 -5.47 -12.12 11.66
N ALA A 38 -4.22 -12.61 11.60
CA ALA A 38 -3.48 -13.04 12.78
C ALA A 38 -3.03 -11.89 13.69
N THR A 39 -3.03 -10.65 13.18
CA THR A 39 -2.63 -9.43 13.90
C THR A 39 -3.77 -8.42 14.01
N GLU A 40 -5.02 -8.85 13.85
CA GLU A 40 -6.19 -7.98 13.78
C GLU A 40 -6.29 -7.05 15.00
N ASP A 41 -6.10 -7.61 16.20
CA ASP A 41 -6.13 -6.90 17.48
C ASP A 41 -5.09 -5.77 17.54
N ILE A 42 -3.85 -6.05 17.14
CA ILE A 42 -2.76 -5.08 17.12
C ILE A 42 -3.03 -3.99 16.08
N VAL A 43 -3.45 -4.38 14.88
CA VAL A 43 -3.75 -3.44 13.79
C VAL A 43 -4.89 -2.51 14.18
N GLU A 44 -5.98 -3.04 14.74
CA GLU A 44 -7.11 -2.24 15.23
C GLU A 44 -6.68 -1.24 16.31
N GLU A 45 -5.86 -1.67 17.28
CA GLU A 45 -5.37 -0.78 18.33
C GLU A 45 -4.51 0.34 17.74
N VAL A 46 -3.61 0.02 16.82
CA VAL A 46 -2.76 1.00 16.13
C VAL A 46 -3.62 2.00 15.35
N MET A 47 -4.60 1.53 14.59
CA MET A 47 -5.52 2.40 13.83
C MET A 47 -6.27 3.35 14.76
N LYS A 48 -6.83 2.83 15.85
CA LYS A 48 -7.54 3.64 16.85
C LYS A 48 -6.64 4.71 17.48
N LYS A 49 -5.39 4.39 17.78
CA LYS A 49 -4.43 5.36 18.34
C LYS A 49 -4.01 6.40 17.31
N ALA A 50 -3.83 6.01 16.06
CA ALA A 50 -3.53 6.93 14.97
C ALA A 50 -4.66 7.96 14.76
N GLU A 51 -5.91 7.51 14.73
CA GLU A 51 -7.09 8.40 14.64
C GLU A 51 -7.15 9.38 15.82
N GLN A 52 -6.84 8.93 17.04
CA GLN A 52 -6.76 9.81 18.20
C GLN A 52 -5.70 10.89 18.04
N ILE A 53 -4.53 10.55 17.49
CA ILE A 53 -3.46 11.51 17.21
C ILE A 53 -3.92 12.54 16.18
N GLU A 54 -4.57 12.10 15.09
CA GLU A 54 -5.09 13.01 14.07
C GLU A 54 -6.14 13.97 14.62
N LYS A 55 -7.05 13.46 15.46
CA LYS A 55 -8.04 14.29 16.16
C LYS A 55 -7.38 15.33 17.06
N LEU A 56 -6.40 14.93 17.86
CA LEU A 56 -5.65 15.87 18.73
C LEU A 56 -4.88 16.91 17.90
N ARG A 57 -4.26 16.50 16.79
CA ARG A 57 -3.58 17.43 15.86
C ARG A 57 -4.57 18.44 15.28
N LYS A 58 -5.79 18.00 14.95
CA LYS A 58 -6.86 18.88 14.48
C LYS A 58 -7.32 19.85 15.56
N GLU A 59 -7.60 19.38 16.77
CA GLU A 59 -8.01 20.22 17.91
C GLU A 59 -6.97 21.31 18.20
N ILE A 60 -5.67 20.98 18.16
CA ILE A 60 -4.59 21.96 18.33
C ILE A 60 -4.63 23.02 17.22
N ARG A 61 -4.81 22.62 15.96
CA ARG A 61 -4.92 23.58 14.83
C ARG A 61 -6.14 24.49 14.96
N ASP A 62 -7.27 23.94 15.39
CA ASP A 62 -8.51 24.67 15.62
C ASP A 62 -8.32 25.74 16.71
N ILE A 63 -7.63 25.39 17.82
CA ILE A 63 -7.25 26.35 18.88
C ILE A 63 -6.37 27.48 18.33
N LEU A 64 -5.45 27.16 17.43
CA LEU A 64 -4.54 28.14 16.82
C LEU A 64 -5.20 28.95 15.69
N GLY A 65 -6.44 28.63 15.30
CA GLY A 65 -7.15 29.32 14.22
C GLY A 65 -6.54 29.11 12.82
N VAL A 66 -5.76 28.04 12.63
CA VAL A 66 -5.12 27.72 11.35
C VAL A 66 -6.17 27.06 10.45
N LYS A 67 -6.69 27.78 9.46
CA LYS A 67 -7.57 27.21 8.44
C LYS A 67 -6.76 26.34 7.47
N GLU A 68 -7.34 25.21 7.06
CA GLU A 68 -6.76 24.30 6.08
C GLU A 68 -6.50 25.03 4.75
N GLU A 69 -5.23 25.18 4.38
CA GLU A 69 -4.83 25.03 2.98
C GLU A 69 -4.54 23.54 2.80
N GLU A 70 -5.32 22.87 1.95
CA GLU A 70 -5.12 21.47 1.57
C GLU A 70 -3.70 21.26 1.02
N ALA A 71 -2.77 20.85 1.87
CA ALA A 71 -1.50 20.28 1.47
C ALA A 71 -1.63 18.75 1.50
N ALA A 72 -2.28 18.21 0.47
CA ALA A 72 -2.18 16.79 0.12
C ALA A 72 -1.62 16.68 -1.31
N ALA A 73 -0.31 16.93 -1.42
CA ALA A 73 0.56 16.33 -2.44
C ALA A 73 1.67 15.61 -1.66
N GLY A 74 2.08 14.38 -1.97
CA GLY A 74 1.83 13.52 -3.13
C GLY A 74 2.44 12.15 -2.80
N PRO A 75 3.28 11.55 -3.65
CA PRO A 75 3.24 11.47 -5.12
C PRO A 75 2.89 10.02 -5.54
N ASP A 76 2.15 9.83 -6.63
CA ASP A 76 2.31 8.60 -7.42
C ASP A 76 2.68 9.03 -8.83
N GLU A 77 3.97 8.98 -9.06
CA GLU A 77 4.63 9.17 -10.34
C GLU A 77 4.54 7.84 -11.10
N SER A 78 4.27 7.92 -12.40
CA SER A 78 4.24 6.84 -13.41
C SER A 78 2.90 6.11 -13.67
N ALA A 79 2.12 6.67 -14.58
CA ALA A 79 1.35 5.89 -15.55
C ALA A 79 1.47 6.56 -16.94
N ASP A 80 2.30 5.94 -17.77
CA ASP A 80 2.23 5.84 -19.23
C ASP A 80 2.43 7.10 -20.10
N GLU A 81 3.72 7.37 -20.31
CA GLU A 81 4.37 7.39 -21.64
C GLU A 81 3.44 6.99 -22.81
N LYS A 82 2.83 7.99 -23.47
CA LYS A 82 2.28 7.82 -24.82
C LYS A 82 3.41 7.92 -25.85
N ASP A 83 4.11 6.83 -26.03
CA ASP A 83 4.49 6.34 -27.37
C ASP A 83 3.15 5.97 -28.08
N GLU A 84 2.88 6.19 -29.36
CA GLU A 84 3.71 6.34 -30.53
C GLU A 84 3.07 7.34 -31.51
N ALA A 85 3.91 7.86 -32.39
CA ALA A 85 3.59 8.67 -33.54
C ALA A 85 2.53 8.04 -34.47
N GLU A 86 1.33 8.64 -34.56
CA GLU A 86 0.55 8.58 -35.79
C GLU A 86 1.09 9.65 -36.76
N GLU A 87 1.88 9.16 -37.70
CA GLU A 87 1.91 9.56 -39.11
C GLU A 87 1.99 11.06 -39.40
N LYS A 88 3.25 11.49 -39.53
CA LYS A 88 3.68 12.47 -40.53
C LYS A 88 2.89 12.33 -41.85
N SER A 89 2.35 13.47 -42.27
CA SER A 89 2.43 14.04 -43.62
C SER A 89 1.95 13.22 -44.83
N GLU A 90 1.05 13.88 -45.58
CA GLU A 90 0.88 13.86 -47.05
C GLU A 90 0.33 12.61 -47.74
#